data_AF-A0A7K9C8K0-F1
#
_entry.id   AF-A0A7K9C8K0-F1
#
_cell.length_a   1.000
_cell.length_b   1.000
_cell.length_c   1.000
_cell.angle_alpha   90.00
_cell.angle_beta   90.00
_cell.angle_gamma   90.00
#
_symmetry.space_group_name_H-M   'P 1'
#
loop_
_entity.id
_entity.type
_entity.pdbx_description
1 polymer ?
#
loop_
_entity_poly.entity_id
_entity_poly.type
_entity_poly.pdbx_seq_one_letter_code
_entity_poly.pdbx_strand_id
1 'polypeptide(L)' 'ERLVPYFGQTPQSFLPLPTIRDAYKSFQILITFRPDAADGLLLYNGQKKSSGADFISFGLVGGRPEFR' A
#
# COMPACT_ATOMS: atom_id res chain seq x y z
N GLU A 1 -13.80 -18.67 -10.70
CA GLU A 1 -13.71 -17.65 -9.62
C GLU A 1 -12.35 -16.96 -9.69
N ARG A 2 -12.29 -15.66 -9.38
CA ARG A 2 -11.01 -14.92 -9.30
C ARG A 2 -10.52 -14.99 -7.86
N LEU A 3 -9.47 -15.77 -7.61
CA LEU A 3 -8.93 -16.00 -6.25
C LEU A 3 -8.13 -14.82 -5.69
N VAL A 4 -7.74 -13.86 -6.55
CA VAL A 4 -6.96 -12.67 -6.19
C VAL A 4 -7.84 -11.43 -6.31
N PRO A 5 -7.91 -10.58 -5.27
CA PRO A 5 -8.65 -9.32 -5.33
C PRO A 5 -8.19 -8.42 -6.50
N TYR A 6 -9.15 -7.73 -7.11
CA TYR A 6 -8.89 -6.76 -8.17
C TYR A 6 -9.33 -5.36 -7.71
N PHE A 7 -8.44 -4.37 -7.86
CA PHE A 7 -8.64 -3.01 -7.38
C PHE A 7 -8.73 -2.04 -8.57
N GLY A 8 -9.94 -1.82 -9.09
CA GLY A 8 -10.19 -1.00 -10.28
C GLY A 8 -10.26 0.52 -10.06
N GLN A 9 -10.18 1.01 -8.81
CA GLN A 9 -10.27 2.42 -8.44
C GLN A 9 -11.55 3.14 -8.92
N THR A 10 -12.72 2.51 -8.77
CA THR A 10 -14.02 3.10 -9.17
C THR A 10 -15.04 3.03 -8.02
N PRO A 11 -15.29 4.10 -7.23
CA PRO A 11 -14.57 5.38 -7.21
C PRO A 11 -13.23 5.30 -6.45
N GLN A 12 -13.14 4.47 -5.42
CA GLN A 12 -11.92 4.13 -4.69
C GLN A 12 -12.03 2.67 -4.25
N SER A 13 -10.96 1.89 -4.43
CA SER A 13 -10.94 0.47 -4.05
C SER A 13 -9.69 0.17 -3.23
N PHE A 14 -9.87 -0.35 -2.03
CA PHE A 14 -8.79 -0.77 -1.14
C PHE A 14 -9.28 -1.81 -0.14
N LEU A 15 -8.35 -2.56 0.46
CA LEU A 15 -8.63 -3.51 1.53
C LEU A 15 -8.07 -2.95 2.84
N PRO A 16 -8.91 -2.60 3.84
CA PRO A 16 -8.42 -2.23 5.15
C PRO A 16 -7.92 -3.49 5.88
N LEU A 17 -6.69 -3.41 6.40
CA LEU A 17 -6.07 -4.43 7.24
C LEU A 17 -5.76 -3.84 8.62
N PRO A 18 -5.60 -4.69 9.66
CA PRO A 18 -5.11 -4.21 10.96
C PRO A 18 -3.80 -3.44 10.83
N THR A 19 -3.63 -2.39 11.64
CA THR A 19 -2.38 -1.62 11.67
C THR A 19 -1.20 -2.52 12.02
N ILE A 20 -0.13 -2.41 11.23
CA ILE A 20 1.12 -3.14 11.48
C ILE A 20 1.72 -2.62 12.78
N ARG A 21 1.93 -3.53 13.73
CA ARG A 21 2.49 -3.18 15.05
C ARG A 21 4.01 -3.14 14.97
N ASP A 22 4.62 -2.27 15.76
CA ASP A 22 6.07 -2.15 15.89
C ASP A 22 6.86 -1.89 14.60
N ALA A 23 6.18 -1.37 13.56
CA ALA A 23 6.79 -1.04 12.27
C ALA A 23 7.93 0.00 12.36
N TYR A 24 7.96 0.78 13.45
CA TYR A 24 9.06 1.72 13.76
C TYR A 24 10.38 1.03 14.11
N LYS A 25 10.37 -0.25 14.50
CA LYS A 25 11.58 -1.04 14.82
C LYS A 25 12.04 -1.89 13.64
N SER A 26 11.10 -2.61 13.03
CA SER A 26 11.37 -3.52 11.92
C SER A 26 10.09 -3.66 11.10
N PHE A 27 10.24 -3.58 9.78
CA PHE A 27 9.16 -3.70 8.84
C PHE A 27 9.60 -4.60 7.68
N GLN A 28 8.80 -5.63 7.41
CA GLN A 28 9.01 -6.55 6.29
C GLN A 28 7.66 -6.84 5.64
N ILE A 29 7.64 -6.79 4.31
CA ILE A 29 6.47 -7.16 3.51
C ILE A 29 6.89 -8.08 2.37
N LEU A 30 6.01 -9.01 2.05
CA LEU A 30 6.07 -9.80 0.83
C LEU A 30 4.72 -9.65 0.13
N ILE A 31 4.73 -9.17 -1.11
CA ILE A 31 3.52 -8.92 -1.88
C ILE A 31 3.70 -9.43 -3.31
N THR A 32 2.69 -10.14 -3.80
CA THR A 32 2.56 -10.54 -5.20
C THR A 32 1.44 -9.73 -5.82
N PHE A 33 1.74 -8.97 -6.87
CA PHE A 33 0.77 -8.14 -7.56
C PHE A 33 1.02 -8.14 -9.08
N ARG A 34 -0.03 -7.82 -9.83
CA ARG A 34 0.04 -7.57 -11.27
C ARG A 34 -0.57 -6.19 -11.52
N PRO A 35 0.23 -5.18 -11.86
CA PRO A 35 -0.29 -3.84 -12.09
C PRO A 35 -0.91 -3.75 -13.49
N ASP A 36 -2.04 -3.04 -13.59
CA ASP A 36 -2.63 -2.63 -14.88
C ASP A 36 -2.25 -1.17 -15.24
N ALA A 37 -1.60 -0.44 -14.32
CA ALA A 37 -1.13 0.92 -14.49
C ALA A 37 0.32 1.08 -14.00
N ALA A 38 1.05 2.04 -14.59
CA ALA A 38 2.44 2.33 -14.23
C ALA A 38 2.58 3.02 -12.87
N ASP A 39 1.55 3.76 -12.44
CA ASP A 39 1.53 4.49 -11.18
C ASP A 39 0.41 3.94 -10.27
N GLY A 40 0.68 3.83 -8.97
CA GLY A 40 -0.33 3.42 -8.01
C GLY A 40 0.21 3.05 -6.64
N LEU A 41 -0.62 3.24 -5.62
CA LEU A 41 -0.32 2.86 -4.24
C LEU A 41 -0.73 1.40 -4.00
N LEU A 42 0.17 0.59 -3.46
CA LEU A 42 -0.06 -0.83 -3.14
C LEU A 42 -0.27 -1.05 -1.64
N LEU A 43 0.47 -0.33 -0.80
CA LEU A 43 0.38 -0.40 0.65
C LEU A 43 0.54 0.98 1.27
N TYR A 44 -0.29 1.29 2.26
CA TYR A 44 -0.14 2.44 3.11
C TYR A 44 -0.40 2.07 4.56
N ASN A 45 0.51 2.46 5.45
CA ASN A 45 0.33 2.37 6.89
C ASN A 45 0.80 3.68 7.51
N GLY A 46 -0.04 4.36 8.29
CA GLY A 46 0.33 5.63 8.90
C GLY A 46 -0.49 5.94 10.14
N GLN A 47 0.00 6.90 10.94
CA GLN A 47 -0.69 7.33 12.15
C GLN A 47 -1.92 8.20 11.79
N LYS A 48 -2.91 8.27 12.69
CA LYS A 48 -4.10 9.12 12.49
C LYS A 48 -3.68 10.58 12.38
N LYS A 49 -4.38 11.32 11.50
CA LYS A 49 -4.12 12.72 11.07
C LYS A 49 -3.76 13.66 12.23
N SER A 50 -2.48 13.72 12.56
CA SER A 50 -1.81 14.84 13.22
C SER A 50 -0.74 15.36 12.26
N SER A 51 -0.43 16.65 12.32
CA SER A 51 0.70 17.19 11.55
C SER A 51 1.99 16.51 12.02
N GLY A 52 2.78 15.96 11.09
CA GLY A 52 4.05 15.30 11.40
C GLY A 52 3.95 13.82 11.80
N ALA A 53 2.81 13.18 11.54
CA ALA A 53 2.66 11.74 11.71
C ALA A 53 3.54 10.93 10.74
N ASP A 54 4.18 9.88 11.25
CA ASP A 54 4.95 8.96 10.43
C ASP A 54 4.05 8.04 9.62
N PHE A 55 4.56 7.63 8.46
CA PHE A 55 3.93 6.66 7.59
C PHE A 55 4.96 5.77 6.90
N ILE A 56 4.48 4.67 6.35
CA ILE A 56 5.17 3.79 5.40
C ILE A 56 4.25 3.63 4.21
N SER A 57 4.83 3.70 3.00
CA SER A 57 4.11 3.43 1.77
C SER A 57 4.97 2.64 0.79
N PHE A 58 4.28 1.81 0.01
CA PHE A 58 4.87 1.10 -1.12
C PHE A 58 3.95 1.22 -2.32
N GLY A 59 4.52 1.53 -3.48
CA GLY A 59 3.76 1.71 -4.71
C GLY A 59 4.64 1.64 -5.95
N LEU A 60 4.06 2.03 -7.08
CA LEU A 60 4.75 2.18 -8.35
C LEU A 60 4.78 3.65 -8.77
N VAL A 61 5.91 4.06 -9.34
CA VAL A 61 6.09 5.34 -10.04
C VAL A 61 6.79 5.05 -11.38
N GLY A 62 6.13 5.35 -12.50
CA GLY A 62 6.63 5.04 -13.84
C GLY A 62 6.92 3.55 -14.04
N GLY A 63 6.12 2.68 -13.41
CA GLY A 63 6.27 1.21 -13.46
C GLY A 63 7.39 0.66 -12.57
N ARG A 64 8.04 1.50 -11.76
CA ARG A 64 9.14 1.10 -10.88
C ARG A 64 8.68 1.07 -9.42
N PRO A 65 9.05 0.05 -8.63
CA PRO A 65 8.74 0.00 -7.21
C PRO A 65 9.35 1.19 -6.47
N GLU A 66 8.55 1.82 -5.60
CA GLU A 66 8.99 2.92 -4.76
C GLU A 66 8.53 2.70 -3.32
N PHE A 67 9.44 2.96 -2.40
CA PHE A 67 9.23 2.89 -0.96
C PHE A 67 9.48 4.27 -0.35
N ARG A 68 8.51 4.75 0.43
CA ARG A 68 8.61 6.02 1.18
C ARG A 68 8.22 5.79 2.62
#